data_AF-R7STI9-F1
#
_entry.id   AF-R7STI9-F1
#
_cell.length_a   1.000
_cell.length_b   1.000
_cell.length_c   1.000
_cell.angle_alpha   90.00
_cell.angle_beta   90.00
_cell.angle_gamma   90.00
#
_symmetry.space_group_name_H-M   'P 1'
#
loop_
_entity.id
_entity.type
_entity.pdbx_description
1 polymer ?
#
loop_
_entity_poly.entity_id
_entity_poly.type
_entity_poly.pdbx_seq_one_letter_code
_entity_poly.pdbx_strand_id
1 'polypeptide(L)'
;AAKPKFPNIEWSANDSYLLWQVISEAEKEENRKVLFGKKLDQVCNSSPANKAAVHKRIAAAVIPTLFALDGATAGDRVKGRIAALITTYRSYACNVTSTGRGVQKNHILEGQDSPEDISEDGTTAGWIASVPRDGPDHDTPERARNIWEQVEQEWPFFPRLHRL
;
A
#
# COMPACT_ATOMS: atom_id res chain seq x y z
N ALA A 1 -14.44 -23.10 24.80
CA ALA A 1 -14.86 -23.04 23.38
C ALA A 1 -13.71 -22.50 22.55
N ALA A 2 -13.25 -23.23 21.53
CA ALA A 2 -12.22 -22.73 20.62
C ALA A 2 -12.80 -21.60 19.77
N LYS A 3 -12.14 -20.44 19.73
CA LYS A 3 -12.54 -19.35 18.82
C LYS A 3 -12.48 -19.90 17.38
N PRO A 4 -13.52 -19.72 16.55
CA PRO A 4 -13.48 -20.14 15.17
C PRO A 4 -12.27 -19.51 14.49
N LYS A 5 -11.42 -20.34 13.86
CA LYS A 5 -10.25 -19.85 13.14
C LYS A 5 -10.73 -18.96 11.99
N PHE A 6 -10.26 -17.72 11.97
CA PHE A 6 -10.57 -16.80 10.89
C PHE A 6 -10.03 -17.39 9.57
N PRO A 7 -10.84 -17.46 8.50
CA PRO A 7 -10.42 -18.06 7.24
C PRO A 7 -9.17 -17.38 6.67
N ASN A 8 -8.27 -18.17 6.07
CA ASN A 8 -7.17 -17.58 5.32
C ASN A 8 -7.74 -16.89 4.06
N ILE A 9 -7.23 -15.70 3.76
CA ILE A 9 -7.66 -14.93 2.59
C ILE A 9 -6.59 -15.05 1.52
N GLU A 10 -6.96 -15.55 0.35
CA GLU A 10 -6.09 -15.60 -0.81
C GLU A 10 -6.07 -14.25 -1.53
N TRP A 11 -5.14 -13.38 -1.13
CA TRP A 11 -5.01 -12.03 -1.69
C TRP A 11 -4.46 -11.98 -3.11
N SER A 12 -3.77 -13.05 -3.54
CA SER A 12 -3.17 -13.19 -4.87
C SER A 12 -4.07 -13.89 -5.89
N ALA A 13 -5.24 -14.41 -5.46
CA ALA A 13 -6.19 -15.06 -6.37
C ALA A 13 -6.79 -14.04 -7.35
N ASN A 14 -7.20 -14.52 -8.53
CA ASN A 14 -7.83 -13.72 -9.60
C ASN A 14 -7.03 -12.45 -9.92
N ASP A 15 -5.75 -12.59 -10.28
CA ASP A 15 -4.86 -11.48 -10.62
C ASP A 15 -4.79 -10.40 -9.53
N SER A 16 -4.81 -10.85 -8.27
CA SER A 16 -4.82 -9.99 -7.08
C SER A 16 -6.02 -9.04 -6.99
N TYR A 17 -7.20 -9.46 -7.46
CA TYR A 17 -8.43 -8.67 -7.46
C TYR A 17 -8.73 -8.00 -6.11
N LEU A 18 -8.56 -8.73 -5.00
CA LEU A 18 -8.80 -8.18 -3.65
C LEU A 18 -7.81 -7.06 -3.31
N LEU A 19 -6.55 -7.14 -3.74
CA LEU A 19 -5.58 -6.06 -3.53
C LEU A 19 -5.95 -4.82 -4.36
N TRP A 20 -6.42 -5.00 -5.59
CA TRP A 20 -6.95 -3.88 -6.39
C TRP A 20 -8.18 -3.23 -5.76
N GLN A 21 -9.06 -4.02 -5.13
CA GLN A 21 -10.19 -3.50 -4.38
C GLN A 21 -9.75 -2.70 -3.15
N VAL A 22 -8.77 -3.22 -2.39
CA VAL A 22 -8.18 -2.48 -1.25
C VAL A 22 -7.61 -1.14 -1.71
N ILE A 23 -6.86 -1.11 -2.82
CA ILE A 23 -6.29 0.14 -3.36
C ILE A 23 -7.39 1.09 -3.80
N SER A 24 -8.41 0.60 -4.50
CA SER A 24 -9.53 1.42 -4.98
C SER A 24 -10.32 2.03 -3.81
N GLU A 25 -10.54 1.27 -2.74
CA GLU A 25 -11.15 1.78 -1.52
C GLU A 25 -10.25 2.76 -0.77
N ALA A 26 -8.92 2.55 -0.79
CA ALA A 26 -7.95 3.43 -0.16
C ALA A 26 -7.78 4.77 -0.91
N GLU A 27 -8.02 4.79 -2.23
CA GLU A 27 -8.01 5.99 -3.07
C GLU A 27 -9.20 6.93 -2.81
N LYS A 28 -10.32 6.41 -2.31
CA LYS A 28 -11.49 7.23 -1.97
C LYS A 28 -11.07 8.34 -0.99
N GLU A 29 -11.45 9.57 -1.28
CA GLU A 29 -10.96 10.76 -0.57
C GLU A 29 -11.13 10.67 0.95
N GLU A 30 -12.27 10.13 1.40
CA GLU A 30 -12.58 9.90 2.82
C GLU A 30 -11.55 8.99 3.52
N ASN A 31 -11.09 7.95 2.83
CA ASN A 31 -10.15 6.97 3.36
C ASN A 31 -8.71 7.47 3.16
N ARG A 32 -8.41 8.01 1.97
CA ARG A 32 -7.09 8.48 1.57
C ARG A 32 -6.54 9.53 2.53
N LYS A 33 -7.35 10.56 2.85
CA LYS A 33 -6.95 11.65 3.74
C LYS A 33 -6.54 11.16 5.13
N VAL A 34 -7.19 10.09 5.60
CA VAL A 34 -6.93 9.49 6.91
C VAL A 34 -5.73 8.52 6.86
N LEU A 35 -5.58 7.76 5.77
CA LEU A 35 -4.51 6.77 5.62
C LEU A 35 -3.16 7.40 5.28
N PHE A 36 -3.12 8.27 4.28
CA PHE A 36 -1.90 8.83 3.69
C PHE A 36 -1.66 10.30 4.06
N GLY A 37 -2.57 10.91 4.82
CA GLY A 37 -2.49 12.31 5.19
C GLY A 37 -3.01 13.24 4.10
N LYS A 38 -2.73 14.54 4.24
CA LYS A 38 -3.18 15.54 3.25
C LYS A 38 -2.20 15.65 2.09
N LYS A 39 -2.71 16.12 0.95
CA LYS A 39 -1.88 16.84 -0.02
C LYS A 39 -1.35 18.10 0.68
N LEU A 40 -0.19 18.59 0.24
CA LEU A 40 0.59 19.64 0.91
C LEU A 40 -0.21 20.95 1.19
N ASP A 41 -1.43 21.10 0.67
CA ASP A 41 -2.27 22.30 0.68
C ASP A 41 -3.41 22.30 1.73
N GLN A 42 -3.62 21.26 2.54
CA GLN A 42 -4.84 21.16 3.36
C GLN A 42 -4.53 20.86 4.85
N VAL A 43 -5.16 21.57 5.80
CA VAL A 43 -5.00 21.44 7.27
C VAL A 43 -6.12 20.59 7.89
N CYS A 44 -5.79 19.68 8.84
CA CYS A 44 -6.67 18.70 9.50
C CYS A 44 -5.82 17.71 10.33
N ASN A 45 -6.20 17.51 11.58
CA ASN A 45 -5.55 16.58 12.51
C ASN A 45 -6.30 15.24 12.46
N SER A 46 -5.84 14.26 11.68
CA SER A 46 -6.45 12.92 11.66
C SER A 46 -5.91 12.12 12.85
N SER A 47 -6.74 11.91 13.86
CA SER A 47 -6.41 11.11 15.05
C SER A 47 -6.28 9.61 14.71
N PRO A 48 -5.47 8.83 15.47
CA PRO A 48 -5.27 7.39 15.26
C PRO A 48 -6.57 6.55 15.28
N ALA A 49 -7.58 6.99 16.03
CA ALA A 49 -8.90 6.36 16.08
C ALA A 49 -9.58 6.32 14.70
N ASN A 50 -9.31 7.30 13.84
CA ASN A 50 -9.89 7.37 12.50
C ASN A 50 -9.29 6.31 11.56
N LYS A 51 -8.00 5.95 11.71
CA LYS A 51 -7.34 4.96 10.84
C LYS A 51 -7.93 3.55 11.04
N ALA A 52 -8.13 3.14 12.29
CA ALA A 52 -8.75 1.85 12.59
C ALA A 52 -10.18 1.74 12.05
N ALA A 53 -10.97 2.82 12.14
CA ALA A 53 -12.30 2.88 11.56
C ALA A 53 -12.28 2.77 10.03
N VAL A 54 -11.31 3.42 9.37
CA VAL A 54 -11.12 3.32 7.92
C VAL A 54 -10.74 1.89 7.50
N HIS A 55 -9.82 1.23 8.20
CA HIS A 55 -9.48 -0.17 7.88
C HIS A 55 -10.70 -1.10 7.99
N LYS A 56 -11.54 -0.91 9.01
CA LYS A 56 -12.80 -1.67 9.15
C LYS A 56 -13.79 -1.36 8.03
N ARG A 57 -13.90 -0.09 7.61
CA ARG A 57 -14.74 0.31 6.48
C ARG A 57 -14.29 -0.34 5.17
N ILE A 58 -12.99 -0.31 4.89
CA ILE A 58 -12.41 -0.97 3.71
C ILE A 58 -12.64 -2.49 3.81
N ALA A 59 -12.46 -3.10 4.98
CA ALA A 59 -12.73 -4.52 5.17
C ALA A 59 -14.21 -4.88 4.92
N ALA A 60 -15.15 -4.04 5.36
CA ALA A 60 -16.57 -4.23 5.09
C ALA A 60 -16.91 -4.17 3.59
N ALA A 61 -16.17 -3.37 2.81
CA ALA A 61 -16.35 -3.27 1.36
C ALA A 61 -15.69 -4.41 0.59
N VAL A 62 -14.45 -4.77 0.96
CA VAL A 62 -13.63 -5.73 0.18
C VAL A 62 -13.90 -7.19 0.56
N ILE A 63 -14.17 -7.46 1.84
CA ILE A 63 -14.38 -8.82 2.38
C ILE A 63 -15.63 -8.87 3.29
N PRO A 64 -16.83 -8.51 2.79
CA PRO A 64 -18.05 -8.38 3.60
C PRO A 64 -18.39 -9.65 4.36
N THR A 65 -18.22 -10.83 3.74
CA THR A 65 -18.50 -12.13 4.36
C THR A 65 -17.61 -12.40 5.57
N LEU A 66 -16.33 -12.03 5.51
CA LEU A 66 -15.38 -12.22 6.60
C LEU A 66 -15.51 -11.13 7.67
N PHE A 67 -15.88 -9.92 7.26
CA PHE A 67 -16.20 -8.83 8.17
C PHE A 67 -17.43 -9.14 9.04
N ALA A 68 -18.44 -9.81 8.48
CA ALA A 68 -19.62 -10.25 9.23
C ALA A 68 -19.29 -11.32 10.31
N LEU A 69 -18.21 -12.09 10.13
CA LEU A 69 -17.74 -13.06 11.12
C LEU A 69 -16.96 -12.38 12.25
N ASP A 70 -15.95 -11.60 11.88
CA ASP A 70 -15.12 -10.84 12.83
C ASP A 70 -14.58 -9.57 12.18
N GLY A 71 -15.32 -8.47 12.36
CA GLY A 71 -14.96 -7.18 11.81
C GLY A 71 -13.68 -6.57 12.39
N ALA A 72 -13.25 -7.00 13.58
CA ALA A 72 -11.96 -6.56 14.15
C ALA A 72 -10.81 -7.23 13.40
N THR A 73 -10.82 -8.57 13.34
CA THR A 73 -9.79 -9.33 12.62
C THR A 73 -9.77 -8.98 11.14
N ALA A 74 -10.92 -8.82 10.48
CA ALA A 74 -10.99 -8.40 9.08
C ALA A 74 -10.34 -7.03 8.84
N GLY A 75 -10.57 -6.06 9.74
CA GLY A 75 -9.92 -4.75 9.71
C GLY A 75 -8.40 -4.85 9.86
N ASP A 76 -7.91 -5.68 10.78
CA ASP A 76 -6.48 -5.88 10.98
C ASP A 76 -5.80 -6.56 9.78
N ARG A 77 -6.50 -7.48 9.10
CA ARG A 77 -5.99 -8.08 7.85
C ARG A 77 -5.82 -7.03 6.76
N VAL A 78 -6.79 -6.14 6.58
CA VAL A 78 -6.69 -5.03 5.62
C VAL A 78 -5.58 -4.06 5.99
N LYS A 79 -5.47 -3.69 7.27
CA LYS A 79 -4.36 -2.85 7.79
C LYS A 79 -3.01 -3.43 7.41
N GLY A 80 -2.80 -4.73 7.68
CA GLY A 80 -1.55 -5.41 7.34
C GLY A 80 -1.25 -5.40 5.84
N ARG A 81 -2.27 -5.52 4.99
CA ARG A 81 -2.11 -5.44 3.53
C ARG A 81 -1.75 -4.05 3.04
N ILE A 82 -2.40 -3.01 3.56
CA ILE A 82 -2.04 -1.62 3.24
C ILE A 82 -0.59 -1.33 3.66
N ALA A 83 -0.20 -1.76 4.86
CA ALA A 83 1.19 -1.62 5.33
C ALA A 83 2.19 -2.34 4.42
N ALA A 84 1.89 -3.59 4.01
CA ALA A 84 2.72 -4.35 3.09
C ALA A 84 2.88 -3.64 1.73
N LEU A 85 1.78 -3.13 1.16
CA LEU A 85 1.79 -2.36 -0.08
C LEU A 85 2.69 -1.11 0.03
N ILE A 86 2.58 -0.35 1.12
CA ILE A 86 3.42 0.83 1.37
C ILE A 86 4.91 0.45 1.47
N THR A 87 5.22 -0.63 2.19
CA THR A 87 6.60 -1.12 2.32
C THR A 87 7.17 -1.58 0.98
N THR A 88 6.39 -2.31 0.17
CA THR A 88 6.81 -2.71 -1.19
C THR A 88 7.03 -1.49 -2.09
N TYR A 89 6.14 -0.50 -2.04
CA TYR A 89 6.33 0.76 -2.77
C TYR A 89 7.64 1.46 -2.38
N ARG A 90 7.93 1.58 -1.08
CA ARG A 90 9.18 2.18 -0.58
C ARG A 90 10.40 1.39 -1.05
N SER A 91 10.32 0.06 -1.06
CA SER A 91 11.38 -0.79 -1.59
C SER A 91 11.67 -0.47 -3.06
N TYR A 92 10.65 -0.41 -3.92
CA TYR A 92 10.83 -0.04 -5.33
C TYR A 92 11.31 1.40 -5.50
N ALA A 93 10.80 2.33 -4.70
CA ALA A 93 11.21 3.73 -4.77
C ALA A 93 12.68 3.93 -4.33
N CYS A 94 13.16 3.18 -3.34
CA CYS A 94 14.52 3.32 -2.81
C CYS A 94 15.58 2.44 -3.50
N ASN A 95 15.24 1.20 -3.86
CA ASN A 95 16.24 0.18 -4.21
C ASN A 95 16.70 0.17 -5.68
N VAL A 96 16.09 0.97 -6.57
CA VAL A 96 16.52 1.00 -7.99
C VAL A 96 17.82 1.82 -8.21
N THR A 97 18.54 2.13 -7.14
CA THR A 97 19.92 2.63 -7.23
C THR A 97 20.95 1.51 -7.42
N SER A 98 20.58 0.24 -7.24
CA SER A 98 21.52 -0.89 -7.35
C SER A 98 21.19 -1.80 -8.54
N THR A 99 21.36 -1.28 -9.75
CA THR A 99 21.46 -2.10 -10.97
C THR A 99 22.71 -2.98 -10.87
N GLY A 100 22.56 -4.17 -10.31
CA GLY A 100 23.65 -5.14 -10.26
C GLY A 100 23.55 -6.29 -9.25
N ARG A 101 22.38 -6.89 -9.00
CA ARG A 101 22.18 -8.31 -8.59
C ARG A 101 20.77 -8.51 -8.02
N GLY A 102 20.05 -9.45 -8.62
CA GLY A 102 18.99 -10.24 -7.98
C GLY A 102 17.95 -9.49 -7.18
N VAL A 103 16.79 -9.25 -7.79
CA VAL A 103 15.53 -9.04 -7.06
C VAL A 103 15.41 -10.18 -6.05
N GLN A 104 15.66 -9.90 -4.76
CA GLN A 104 15.21 -10.81 -3.73
C GLN A 104 13.70 -10.80 -3.84
N LYS A 105 13.17 -11.85 -4.47
CA LYS A 105 11.77 -12.22 -4.36
C LYS A 105 11.53 -12.51 -2.89
N ASN A 106 11.34 -11.46 -2.10
CA ASN A 106 10.80 -11.57 -0.77
C ASN A 106 9.35 -11.97 -1.00
N HIS A 107 9.18 -13.28 -1.02
CA HIS A 107 7.91 -13.97 -0.88
C HIS A 107 7.37 -13.59 0.51
N ILE A 108 6.87 -12.36 0.67
CA ILE A 108 6.23 -11.91 1.91
C ILE A 108 4.78 -12.42 1.89
N LEU A 109 4.66 -13.74 1.89
CA LEU A 109 3.48 -14.43 2.36
C LEU A 109 3.87 -15.04 3.71
N GLU A 110 3.07 -14.65 4.70
CA GLU A 110 2.97 -15.17 6.06
C GLU A 110 3.81 -14.49 7.15
N GLY A 111 3.06 -13.72 7.96
CA GLY A 111 3.20 -13.70 9.42
C GLY A 111 4.43 -13.03 9.98
N GLN A 112 4.36 -11.72 10.22
CA GLN A 112 5.00 -11.16 11.41
C GLN A 112 4.38 -9.81 11.82
N ASP A 113 4.22 -9.72 13.13
CA ASP A 113 3.67 -8.62 13.92
C ASP A 113 4.43 -7.30 13.71
N SER A 114 3.64 -6.21 13.73
CA SER A 114 4.03 -4.81 13.95
C SER A 114 4.83 -4.07 12.85
N PRO A 115 4.52 -2.77 12.68
CA PRO A 115 5.60 -1.82 12.84
C PRO A 115 5.16 -0.61 13.67
N GLU A 116 5.56 -0.60 14.95
CA GLU A 116 6.03 0.61 15.60
C GLU A 116 7.46 0.86 15.12
N ASP A 117 7.60 1.47 13.95
CA ASP A 117 8.81 2.22 13.60
C ASP A 117 8.45 3.21 12.48
N ILE A 118 7.90 4.34 12.90
CA ILE A 118 7.68 5.49 12.03
C ILE A 118 9.01 6.25 12.06
N SER A 119 9.95 5.87 11.20
CA SER A 119 11.11 6.71 10.94
C SER A 119 10.64 8.01 10.29
N GLU A 120 10.87 9.11 10.99
CA GLU A 120 10.42 10.48 10.67
C GLU A 120 11.16 11.10 9.47
N ASP A 121 12.09 10.37 8.85
CA ASP A 121 12.89 10.85 7.74
C ASP A 121 12.44 10.20 6.42
N GLY A 122 11.39 10.78 5.84
CA GLY A 122 10.71 10.37 4.61
C GLY A 122 11.51 10.57 3.33
N THR A 123 12.80 10.24 3.32
CA THR A 123 13.65 10.36 2.14
C THR A 123 13.41 9.18 1.20
N THR A 124 12.32 9.28 0.42
CA THR A 124 12.07 8.42 -0.73
C THR A 124 13.14 8.74 -1.78
N ALA A 125 14.01 7.77 -2.09
CA ALA A 125 15.30 8.03 -2.72
C ALA A 125 15.22 8.53 -4.18
N GLY A 126 16.08 9.52 -4.49
CA GLY A 126 16.84 9.68 -5.74
C GLY A 126 16.08 9.90 -7.05
N TRP A 127 15.51 8.85 -7.64
CA TRP A 127 14.98 8.88 -9.01
C TRP A 127 13.51 9.29 -9.06
N ILE A 128 12.71 8.86 -8.08
CA ILE A 128 11.27 9.13 -8.01
C ILE A 128 10.99 10.59 -7.64
N ALA A 129 11.96 11.30 -7.05
CA ALA A 129 11.82 12.71 -6.69
C ALA A 129 11.57 13.63 -7.91
N SER A 130 11.95 13.16 -9.10
CA SER A 130 11.74 13.85 -10.38
C SER A 130 10.46 13.40 -11.11
N VAL A 131 9.69 12.47 -10.53
CA VAL A 131 8.49 11.91 -11.15
C VAL A 131 7.25 12.58 -10.51
N PRO A 132 6.37 13.20 -11.31
CA PRO A 132 5.10 13.71 -10.82
C PRO A 132 4.21 12.61 -10.24
N ARG A 133 3.27 12.99 -9.36
CA ARG A 133 2.32 12.06 -8.73
C ARG A 133 1.56 11.19 -9.73
N ASP A 134 1.21 11.73 -10.89
CA ASP A 134 0.43 11.00 -11.90
C ASP A 134 1.26 9.99 -12.70
N GLY A 135 2.58 10.02 -12.53
CA GLY A 135 3.56 9.24 -13.25
C GLY A 135 4.53 10.12 -14.04
N PRO A 136 5.48 9.51 -14.76
CA PRO A 136 6.45 10.22 -15.57
C PRO A 136 5.77 11.03 -16.68
N ASP A 137 6.25 12.24 -16.89
CA ASP A 137 5.85 13.16 -17.95
C ASP A 137 7.01 13.47 -18.91
N HIS A 138 6.79 14.44 -19.82
CA HIS A 138 7.80 14.86 -20.78
C HIS A 138 9.06 15.49 -20.15
N ASP A 139 8.95 16.03 -18.94
CA ASP A 139 10.05 16.63 -18.18
C ASP A 139 10.80 15.60 -17.33
N THR A 140 10.22 14.41 -17.14
CA THR A 140 10.82 13.35 -16.35
C THR A 140 12.08 12.79 -17.05
N PRO A 141 13.22 12.67 -16.35
CA PRO A 141 14.45 12.13 -16.92
C PRO A 141 14.24 10.74 -17.55
N GLU A 142 14.87 10.47 -18.69
CA GLU A 142 14.76 9.18 -19.40
C GLU A 142 15.11 7.99 -18.49
N ARG A 143 16.14 8.14 -17.66
CA ARG A 143 16.51 7.14 -16.65
C ARG A 143 15.35 6.83 -15.69
N ALA A 144 14.64 7.84 -15.22
CA ALA A 144 13.50 7.67 -14.30
C ALA A 144 12.30 7.04 -15.01
N ARG A 145 12.05 7.39 -16.27
CA ARG A 145 11.04 6.74 -17.14
C ARG A 145 11.31 5.24 -17.33
N ASN A 146 12.54 4.88 -17.70
CA ASN A 146 12.91 3.48 -17.91
C ASN A 146 12.78 2.64 -16.62
N ILE A 147 13.16 3.22 -15.47
CA ILE A 147 12.97 2.59 -14.17
C ILE A 147 11.48 2.43 -13.86
N TRP A 148 10.68 3.47 -14.08
CA TRP A 148 9.23 3.43 -13.87
C TRP A 148 8.57 2.29 -14.65
N GLU A 149 8.84 2.19 -15.95
CA GLU A 149 8.28 1.14 -16.81
C GLU A 149 8.64 -0.26 -16.32
N GLN A 150 9.88 -0.48 -15.90
CA GLN A 150 10.31 -1.77 -15.34
C GLN A 150 9.54 -2.10 -14.05
N VAL A 151 9.43 -1.12 -13.14
CA VAL A 151 8.73 -1.33 -11.87
C VAL A 151 7.24 -1.58 -12.10
N GLU A 152 6.60 -0.89 -13.04
CA GLU A 152 5.20 -1.08 -13.40
C GLU A 152 4.94 -2.48 -13.96
N GLN A 153 5.87 -3.03 -14.76
CA GLN A 153 5.78 -4.40 -15.26
C GLN A 153 5.94 -5.45 -14.14
N GLU A 154 6.86 -5.23 -13.20
CA GLU A 154 7.10 -6.15 -12.09
C GLU A 154 6.01 -6.07 -11.01
N TRP A 155 5.48 -4.87 -10.77
CA TRP A 155 4.52 -4.58 -9.71
C TRP A 155 3.50 -3.52 -10.16
N PRO A 156 2.39 -3.93 -10.80
CA PRO A 156 1.46 -3.02 -11.47
C PRO A 156 0.70 -2.09 -10.51
N PHE A 157 0.78 -2.32 -9.21
CA PHE A 157 0.20 -1.44 -8.19
C PHE A 157 1.01 -0.16 -8.00
N PHE A 158 2.26 -0.11 -8.46
CA PHE A 158 3.18 1.00 -8.24
C PHE A 158 2.61 2.37 -8.64
N PRO A 159 2.07 2.56 -9.87
CA PRO A 159 1.53 3.86 -10.29
C PRO A 159 0.40 4.38 -9.39
N ARG A 160 -0.50 3.48 -8.95
CA ARG A 160 -1.61 3.87 -8.09
C ARG A 160 -1.14 4.24 -6.69
N LEU A 161 -0.15 3.52 -6.17
CA LEU A 161 0.42 3.86 -4.86
C LEU A 161 1.24 5.15 -4.88
N HIS A 162 1.91 5.46 -5.99
CA HIS A 162 2.64 6.72 -6.14
C HIS A 162 1.72 7.95 -6.10
N ARG A 163 0.46 7.81 -6.53
CA ARG A 163 -0.53 8.90 -6.54
C ARG A 163 -1.04 9.28 -5.14
N LEU A 164 -1.02 8.34 -4.18
CA LEU A 164 -1.67 8.46 -2.86
C LEU A 164 -1.06 9.54 -1.96
#